data_AF-A0A1C5LM42-F1
#
_entry.id   AF-A0A1C5LM42-F1
#
_cell.length_a   1.000
_cell.length_b   1.000
_cell.length_c   1.000
_cell.angle_alpha   90.00
_cell.angle_beta   90.00
_cell.angle_gamma   90.00
#
_symmetry.space_group_name_H-M   'P 1'
#
loop_
_entity.id
_entity.type
_entity.pdbx_description
1 polymer ?
#
loop_
_entity_poly.entity_id
_entity_poly.type
_entity_poly.pdbx_seq_one_letter_code
_entity_poly.pdbx_strand_id
1 'polypeptide(L)'
;MKSKVYFTRIITPEKVLEMYEVLGKKLIGKIAVKLHSGEEGNQNFLKPDFWRAIIDKLNGTVVECNTAYEGSRNTTEKHLKTIEKHGWSKYFEVDLMDAEGPDMILDIPEGKVIQKNYVGKDMKNYDGMIVLSHFKGHPVGGYGAL
;
A
#
# COMPACT_ATOMS: atom_id res chain seq x y z
N MET A 1 13.67 22.23 -2.38
CA MET A 1 13.64 21.85 -3.81
C MET A 1 12.23 21.34 -4.12
N LYS A 2 11.59 21.74 -5.23
CA LYS A 2 10.24 21.23 -5.56
C LYS A 2 10.34 19.77 -6.04
N SER A 3 9.41 18.93 -5.63
CA SER A 3 9.35 17.53 -6.09
C SER A 3 9.06 17.48 -7.59
N LYS A 4 9.71 16.56 -8.31
CA LYS A 4 9.38 16.25 -9.70
C LYS A 4 8.20 15.27 -9.72
N VAL A 5 7.19 15.56 -10.53
CA VAL A 5 6.00 14.71 -10.69
C VAL A 5 5.86 14.36 -12.16
N TYR A 6 5.71 13.07 -12.45
CA TYR A 6 5.50 12.56 -13.80
C TYR A 6 4.03 12.15 -13.96
N PHE A 7 3.46 12.38 -15.14
CA PHE A 7 2.04 12.10 -15.42
C PHE A 7 1.84 11.46 -16.80
N THR A 8 0.84 10.58 -16.89
CA THR A 8 0.38 9.94 -18.13
C THR A 8 -1.15 9.96 -18.19
N ARG A 9 -1.70 10.13 -19.39
CA ARG A 9 -3.15 9.95 -19.67
C ARG A 9 -3.50 8.51 -20.04
N ILE A 10 -2.50 7.70 -20.39
CA ILE A 10 -2.67 6.30 -20.76
C ILE A 10 -2.61 5.47 -19.48
N ILE A 11 -3.64 4.67 -19.23
CA ILE A 11 -3.79 3.84 -18.04
C ILE A 11 -3.71 2.37 -18.47
N THR A 12 -2.50 1.84 -18.49
CA THR A 12 -2.24 0.41 -18.74
C THR A 12 -1.11 -0.09 -17.83
N PRO A 13 -1.00 -1.40 -17.56
CA PRO A 13 0.11 -1.95 -16.78
C PRO A 13 1.48 -1.62 -17.36
N GLU A 14 1.62 -1.65 -18.69
CA GLU A 14 2.88 -1.34 -19.40
C GLU A 14 3.27 0.12 -19.19
N LYS A 15 2.28 1.02 -19.20
CA LYS A 15 2.54 2.43 -18.95
C LYS A 15 2.99 2.67 -17.51
N VAL A 16 2.48 1.93 -16.52
CA VAL A 16 2.98 2.00 -15.14
C VAL A 16 4.46 1.62 -15.08
N LEU A 17 4.88 0.57 -15.79
CA LEU A 17 6.29 0.17 -15.87
C LEU A 17 7.16 1.27 -16.47
N GLU A 18 6.75 1.85 -17.59
CA GLU A 18 7.47 2.96 -18.23
C GLU A 18 7.60 4.16 -17.30
N MET A 19 6.53 4.52 -16.59
CA MET A 19 6.55 5.62 -15.62
C MET A 19 7.50 5.36 -14.44
N TYR A 20 7.59 4.09 -13.99
CA TYR A 20 8.56 3.69 -12.98
C TYR A 20 10.00 3.84 -13.48
N GLU A 21 10.29 3.45 -14.73
CA GLU A 21 11.63 3.62 -15.32
C GLU A 21 12.02 5.10 -15.45
N VAL A 22 11.08 5.96 -15.86
CA VAL A 22 11.30 7.41 -15.98
C VAL A 22 11.66 8.06 -14.64
N LEU A 23 11.22 7.49 -13.52
CA LEU A 23 11.59 7.96 -12.18
C LEU A 23 13.12 7.84 -11.94
N GLY A 24 13.81 6.93 -12.65
CA GLY A 24 15.25 6.71 -12.52
C GLY A 24 15.66 6.24 -11.11
N LYS A 25 14.75 5.60 -10.39
CA LYS A 25 14.97 5.07 -9.04
C LYS A 25 14.86 3.55 -9.08
N LYS A 26 15.87 2.88 -8.54
CA LYS A 26 15.89 1.43 -8.39
C LYS A 26 15.67 1.08 -6.93
N LEU A 27 14.64 0.29 -6.66
CA LEU A 27 14.45 -0.36 -5.37
C LEU A 27 15.19 -1.71 -5.41
N ILE A 28 15.98 -2.01 -4.38
CA ILE A 28 16.80 -3.22 -4.27
C ILE A 28 16.56 -3.82 -2.89
N GLY A 29 16.55 -5.16 -2.79
CA GLY A 29 16.29 -5.87 -1.53
C GLY A 29 14.84 -6.34 -1.43
N LYS A 30 14.33 -6.48 -0.21
CA LYS A 30 12.94 -6.87 0.04
C LYS A 30 12.03 -5.65 -0.11
N ILE A 31 11.18 -5.65 -1.13
CA ILE A 31 10.35 -4.48 -1.47
C ILE A 31 8.92 -4.67 -1.00
N ALA A 32 8.44 -3.70 -0.22
CA ALA A 32 7.04 -3.59 0.14
C ALA A 32 6.26 -2.83 -0.95
N VAL A 33 5.12 -3.38 -1.37
CA VAL A 33 4.15 -2.72 -2.23
C VAL A 33 2.93 -2.41 -1.38
N LYS A 34 2.89 -1.20 -0.82
CA LYS A 34 1.76 -0.73 -0.02
C LYS A 34 0.61 -0.37 -0.94
N LEU A 35 -0.58 -0.87 -0.62
CA LEU A 35 -1.82 -0.55 -1.34
C LEU A 35 -3.02 -0.60 -0.40
N HIS A 36 -4.19 -0.32 -0.97
CA HIS A 36 -5.48 -0.51 -0.32
C HIS A 36 -6.22 -1.71 -0.91
N SER A 37 -6.39 -2.77 -0.11
CA SER A 37 -6.94 -4.08 -0.50
C SER A 37 -8.40 -3.99 -0.95
N GLY A 38 -9.11 -2.96 -0.50
CA GLY A 38 -10.52 -2.72 -0.79
C GLY A 38 -11.40 -3.15 0.38
N GLU A 39 -12.39 -2.32 0.72
CA GLU A 39 -13.43 -2.69 1.68
C GLU A 39 -14.44 -3.63 1.02
N GLU A 40 -15.03 -4.56 1.76
CA GLU A 40 -16.10 -5.40 1.23
C GLU A 40 -17.23 -4.56 0.61
N GLY A 41 -17.65 -4.94 -0.60
CA GLY A 41 -18.64 -4.20 -1.40
C GLY A 41 -18.06 -3.05 -2.23
N ASN A 42 -16.82 -2.60 -1.96
CA ASN A 42 -16.15 -1.61 -2.81
C ASN A 42 -15.73 -2.24 -4.13
N GLN A 43 -16.12 -1.66 -5.26
CA GLN A 43 -15.69 -2.11 -6.59
C GLN A 43 -14.51 -1.32 -7.16
N ASN A 44 -14.20 -0.16 -6.58
CA ASN A 44 -13.23 0.80 -7.12
C ASN A 44 -11.82 0.64 -6.53
N PHE A 45 -11.55 -0.42 -5.76
CA PHE A 45 -10.21 -0.74 -5.29
C PHE A 45 -9.27 -1.12 -6.44
N LEU A 46 -7.96 -0.97 -6.22
CA LEU A 46 -6.94 -1.36 -7.17
C LEU A 46 -7.08 -2.86 -7.49
N LYS A 47 -7.15 -3.24 -8.77
CA LYS A 47 -7.33 -4.64 -9.15
C LYS A 47 -5.97 -5.36 -9.22
N PRO A 48 -5.80 -6.53 -8.57
CA PRO A 48 -4.53 -7.27 -8.57
C PRO A 48 -3.96 -7.50 -9.98
N ASP A 49 -4.82 -7.89 -10.92
CA ASP A 49 -4.43 -8.17 -12.32
C ASP A 49 -3.75 -6.97 -13.01
N PHE A 50 -4.25 -5.75 -12.76
CA PHE A 50 -3.72 -4.55 -13.39
C PHE A 50 -2.33 -4.18 -12.84
N TRP A 51 -2.12 -4.35 -11.54
CA TRP A 51 -0.88 -3.95 -10.87
C TRP A 51 0.20 -5.03 -10.85
N ARG A 52 -0.14 -6.24 -11.27
CA ARG A 52 0.77 -7.38 -11.28
C ARG A 52 2.10 -7.09 -11.97
N ALA A 53 2.08 -6.44 -13.12
CA ALA A 53 3.29 -6.19 -13.89
C ALA A 53 4.38 -5.44 -13.08
N ILE A 54 4.00 -4.42 -12.30
CA ILE A 54 4.96 -3.66 -11.48
C ILE A 54 5.34 -4.42 -10.21
N ILE A 55 4.42 -5.15 -9.60
CA ILE A 55 4.69 -5.94 -8.39
C ILE A 55 5.69 -7.06 -8.72
N ASP A 56 5.45 -7.79 -9.80
CA ASP A 56 6.32 -8.88 -10.29
C ASP A 56 7.70 -8.32 -10.67
N LYS A 57 7.76 -7.17 -11.38
CA LYS A 57 9.03 -6.52 -11.73
C LYS A 57 9.89 -6.18 -10.52
N LEU A 58 9.26 -5.80 -9.41
CA LEU A 58 9.95 -5.44 -8.17
C LEU A 58 10.24 -6.65 -7.28
N ASN A 59 9.75 -7.84 -7.64
CA ASN A 59 9.66 -8.99 -6.73
C ASN A 59 9.08 -8.58 -5.37
N GLY A 60 8.04 -7.73 -5.42
CA GLY A 60 7.50 -7.05 -4.25
C GLY A 60 6.51 -7.92 -3.48
N THR A 61 6.47 -7.76 -2.17
CA THR A 61 5.39 -8.29 -1.32
C THR A 61 4.29 -7.25 -1.22
N VAL A 62 3.03 -7.64 -1.38
CA VAL A 62 1.90 -6.74 -1.13
C VAL A 62 1.77 -6.54 0.38
N VAL A 63 1.63 -5.30 0.82
CA VAL A 63 1.58 -5.00 2.26
C VAL A 63 0.42 -4.08 2.61
N GLU A 64 -0.16 -4.28 3.79
CA GLU A 64 -1.21 -3.42 4.36
C GLU A 64 -1.25 -3.51 5.89
N CYS A 65 -2.11 -2.70 6.53
CA CYS A 65 -2.42 -2.78 7.95
C CYS A 65 -3.93 -2.88 8.13
N ASN A 66 -4.38 -3.42 9.26
CA ASN A 66 -5.79 -3.42 9.64
C ASN A 66 -6.33 -1.99 9.82
N THR A 67 -7.63 -1.84 9.62
CA THR A 67 -8.30 -0.55 9.84
C THR A 67 -8.62 -0.36 11.32
N ALA A 68 -8.41 0.86 11.83
CA ALA A 68 -8.80 1.21 13.20
C ALA A 68 -10.32 1.41 13.38
N TYR A 69 -11.10 1.33 12.30
CA TYR A 69 -12.55 1.46 12.30
C TYR A 69 -13.20 0.13 11.92
N GLU A 70 -14.44 -0.06 12.38
CA GLU A 70 -15.24 -1.25 12.10
C GLU A 70 -15.43 -1.50 10.59
N GLY A 71 -15.31 -2.76 10.19
CA GLY A 71 -15.44 -3.17 8.80
C GLY A 71 -14.92 -4.59 8.57
N SER A 72 -14.73 -4.93 7.31
CA SER A 72 -14.17 -6.20 6.84
C SER A 72 -12.64 -6.29 6.96
N ARG A 73 -11.99 -5.20 7.40
CA ARG A 73 -10.52 -5.06 7.51
C ARG A 73 -10.01 -4.69 8.90
N ASN A 74 -10.88 -4.68 9.90
CA ASN A 74 -10.55 -4.18 11.24
C ASN A 74 -9.87 -5.21 12.15
N THR A 75 -9.82 -6.47 11.71
CA THR A 75 -9.12 -7.56 12.41
C THR A 75 -8.40 -8.41 11.37
N THR A 76 -7.25 -8.98 11.73
CA THR A 76 -6.43 -9.81 10.84
C THR A 76 -7.25 -10.90 10.16
N GLU A 77 -8.07 -11.63 10.90
CA GLU A 77 -8.88 -12.72 10.34
C GLU A 77 -9.86 -12.23 9.27
N LYS A 78 -10.61 -11.16 9.54
CA LYS A 78 -11.54 -10.58 8.55
C LYS A 78 -10.79 -10.03 7.36
N HIS A 79 -9.68 -9.34 7.60
CA HIS A 79 -8.92 -8.68 6.56
C HIS A 79 -8.31 -9.70 5.58
N LEU A 80 -7.77 -10.82 6.07
CA LEU A 80 -7.28 -11.90 5.22
C LEU A 80 -8.39 -12.47 4.32
N LYS A 81 -9.61 -12.66 4.84
CA LYS A 81 -10.76 -13.09 4.02
C LYS A 81 -11.10 -12.05 2.94
N THR A 82 -11.01 -10.77 3.27
CA THR A 82 -11.23 -9.67 2.30
C THR A 82 -10.17 -9.65 1.22
N ILE A 83 -8.89 -9.81 1.59
CA ILE A 83 -7.75 -9.90 0.68
C ILE A 83 -7.92 -11.07 -0.30
N GLU A 84 -8.31 -12.25 0.20
CA GLU A 84 -8.59 -13.42 -0.62
C GLU A 84 -9.76 -13.18 -1.57
N LYS A 85 -10.89 -12.68 -1.05
CA LYS A 85 -12.10 -12.37 -1.83
C LYS A 85 -11.84 -11.35 -2.95
N HIS A 86 -10.94 -10.40 -2.71
CA HIS A 86 -10.54 -9.39 -3.70
C HIS A 86 -9.44 -9.86 -4.66
N GLY A 87 -8.97 -11.10 -4.51
CA GLY A 87 -8.06 -11.75 -5.45
C GLY A 87 -6.59 -11.39 -5.27
N TRP A 88 -6.21 -10.72 -4.19
CA TRP A 88 -4.81 -10.37 -3.92
C TRP A 88 -3.98 -11.63 -3.65
N SER A 89 -4.48 -12.54 -2.81
CA SER A 89 -3.82 -13.82 -2.48
C SER A 89 -3.72 -14.79 -3.66
N LYS A 90 -4.40 -14.51 -4.79
CA LYS A 90 -4.29 -15.34 -6.00
C LYS A 90 -2.92 -15.21 -6.66
N TYR A 91 -2.29 -14.04 -6.54
CA TYR A 91 -1.05 -13.71 -7.25
C TYR A 91 0.10 -13.35 -6.32
N PHE A 92 -0.19 -12.88 -5.11
CA PHE A 92 0.82 -12.34 -4.22
C PHE A 92 0.66 -12.89 -2.81
N GLU A 93 1.80 -13.09 -2.16
CA GLU A 93 1.87 -13.09 -0.71
C GLU A 93 1.50 -11.70 -0.19
N VAL A 94 0.68 -11.66 0.86
CA VAL A 94 0.22 -10.41 1.49
C VAL A 94 0.66 -10.37 2.94
N ASP A 95 1.42 -9.35 3.28
CA ASP A 95 1.84 -9.04 4.65
C ASP A 95 0.89 -8.02 5.28
N LEU A 96 0.12 -8.46 6.27
CA LEU A 96 -0.60 -7.57 7.18
C LEU A 96 0.35 -7.16 8.30
N MET A 97 0.96 -5.99 8.15
CA MET A 97 2.13 -5.59 8.95
C MET A 97 1.85 -5.42 10.45
N ASP A 98 0.59 -5.28 10.82
CA ASP A 98 0.07 -5.14 12.19
C ASP A 98 -0.76 -6.38 12.61
N ALA A 99 -0.63 -7.50 11.89
CA ALA A 99 -1.35 -8.73 12.21
C ALA A 99 -1.05 -9.24 13.62
N GLU A 100 0.16 -8.98 14.09
CA GLU A 100 0.66 -9.31 15.42
C GLU A 100 1.28 -8.07 16.06
N GLY A 101 1.00 -7.87 17.35
CA GLY A 101 1.60 -6.80 18.13
C GLY A 101 2.90 -7.20 18.85
N PRO A 102 3.48 -6.25 19.61
CA PRO A 102 3.16 -4.82 19.58
C PRO A 102 3.62 -4.15 18.27
N ASP A 103 2.95 -3.06 17.90
CA ASP A 103 3.36 -2.21 16.78
C ASP A 103 4.77 -1.64 16.98
N MET A 104 5.45 -1.35 15.87
CA MET A 104 6.72 -0.63 15.92
C MET A 104 6.47 0.85 16.14
N ILE A 105 7.32 1.46 16.97
CA ILE A 105 7.27 2.89 17.26
C ILE A 105 8.39 3.59 16.48
N LEU A 106 8.01 4.56 15.66
CA LEU A 106 8.93 5.49 15.03
C LEU A 106 8.95 6.78 15.85
N ASP A 107 10.07 7.08 16.50
CA ASP A 107 10.26 8.36 17.17
C ASP A 107 10.48 9.47 16.13
N ILE A 108 9.82 10.61 16.35
CA ILE A 108 9.91 11.81 15.51
C ILE A 108 10.27 12.99 16.42
N PRO A 109 11.53 13.09 16.91
CA PRO A 109 11.90 14.06 17.94
C PRO A 109 11.63 15.52 17.55
N GLU A 110 11.78 15.84 16.26
CA GLU A 110 11.53 17.17 15.69
C GLU A 110 10.14 17.29 15.06
N GLY A 111 9.23 16.39 15.38
CA GLY A 111 7.86 16.42 14.89
C GLY A 111 7.14 17.69 15.31
N LYS A 112 6.34 18.28 14.41
CA LYS A 112 5.60 19.51 14.70
C LYS A 112 4.43 19.28 15.69
N VAL A 113 3.69 18.19 15.51
CA VAL A 113 2.50 17.82 16.30
C VAL A 113 2.55 16.35 16.75
N ILE A 114 3.18 15.48 15.97
CA ILE A 114 3.31 14.05 16.24
C ILE A 114 4.79 13.76 16.52
N GLN A 115 5.08 13.21 17.70
CA GLN A 115 6.44 12.96 18.18
C GLN A 115 6.77 11.47 18.21
N LYS A 116 5.75 10.62 18.07
CA LYS A 116 5.87 9.17 17.92
C LYS A 116 4.78 8.70 16.97
N ASN A 117 5.11 7.79 16.07
CA ASN A 117 4.15 7.16 15.18
C ASN A 117 4.18 5.64 15.36
N TYR A 118 3.00 5.04 15.49
CA TYR A 118 2.85 3.59 15.58
C TYR A 118 2.58 3.06 14.18
N VAL A 119 3.37 2.07 13.77
CA VAL A 119 3.29 1.45 12.45
C VAL A 119 3.35 -0.06 12.59
N GLY A 120 2.79 -0.78 11.61
CA GLY A 120 2.87 -2.24 11.58
C GLY A 120 4.32 -2.70 11.74
N LYS A 121 4.56 -3.62 12.69
CA LYS A 121 5.90 -4.03 13.11
C LYS A 121 6.73 -4.61 11.97
N ASP A 122 6.07 -5.24 11.00
CA ASP A 122 6.75 -5.92 9.89
C ASP A 122 7.25 -4.96 8.81
N MET A 123 6.93 -3.66 8.90
CA MET A 123 7.54 -2.63 8.06
C MET A 123 9.08 -2.66 8.12
N LYS A 124 9.66 -3.02 9.28
CA LYS A 124 11.13 -3.14 9.46
C LYS A 124 11.77 -4.24 8.61
N ASN A 125 10.98 -5.17 8.06
CA ASN A 125 11.47 -6.30 7.30
C ASN A 125 11.79 -5.94 5.83
N TYR A 126 11.56 -4.69 5.41
CA TYR A 126 11.66 -4.24 4.02
C TYR A 126 12.72 -3.16 3.84
N ASP A 127 13.47 -3.27 2.75
CA ASP A 127 14.56 -2.34 2.37
C ASP A 127 14.05 -1.14 1.57
N GLY A 128 12.86 -1.26 0.99
CA GLY A 128 12.22 -0.21 0.22
C GLY A 128 10.72 -0.41 0.12
N MET A 129 10.00 0.68 -0.15
CA MET A 129 8.55 0.67 -0.30
C MET A 129 8.11 1.49 -1.51
N ILE A 130 7.17 0.96 -2.28
CA ILE A 130 6.38 1.70 -3.25
C ILE A 130 4.93 1.73 -2.76
N VAL A 131 4.26 2.88 -2.91
CA VAL A 131 2.87 3.05 -2.49
C VAL A 131 2.01 3.20 -3.74
N LEU A 132 1.09 2.27 -3.95
CA LEU A 132 0.11 2.29 -5.02
C LEU A 132 -1.18 2.86 -4.45
N SER A 133 -1.48 4.11 -4.79
CA SER A 133 -2.67 4.78 -4.28
C SER A 133 -3.68 5.05 -5.38
N HIS A 134 -4.95 4.96 -5.01
CA HIS A 134 -6.04 5.60 -5.74
C HIS A 134 -6.68 6.69 -4.88
N PHE A 135 -7.47 7.56 -5.49
CA PHE A 135 -8.17 8.60 -4.74
C PHE A 135 -9.68 8.50 -4.90
N LYS A 136 -10.37 8.83 -3.81
CA LYS A 136 -11.80 9.08 -3.76
C LYS A 136 -12.04 10.32 -2.90
N GLY A 137 -13.12 11.06 -3.14
CA GLY A 137 -13.55 12.08 -2.18
C GLY A 137 -13.85 11.48 -0.80
N HIS A 138 -13.39 12.14 0.27
CA HIS A 138 -13.66 11.74 1.65
C HIS A 138 -14.49 12.81 2.38
N PRO A 139 -15.67 12.47 2.95
CA PRO A 139 -16.60 13.46 3.51
C PRO A 139 -15.99 14.36 4.59
N VAL A 140 -15.07 13.82 5.39
CA VAL A 140 -14.44 14.51 6.54
C VAL A 140 -13.02 14.99 6.22
N GLY A 141 -12.42 14.53 5.12
CA GLY A 141 -10.99 14.74 4.81
C GLY A 141 -10.70 15.41 3.47
N GLY A 142 -11.74 15.77 2.71
CA GLY A 142 -11.62 16.27 1.33
C GLY A 142 -11.34 15.14 0.35
N TYR A 143 -10.16 14.51 0.45
CA TYR A 143 -9.74 13.38 -0.39
C TYR A 143 -9.18 12.26 0.48
N GLY A 144 -9.61 11.03 0.22
CA GLY A 144 -8.92 9.83 0.67
C GLY A 144 -7.94 9.41 -0.40
N ALA A 145 -6.65 9.46 -0.10
CA ALA A 145 -5.63 8.72 -0.82
C ALA A 145 -5.39 7.46 -0.01
N LEU A 146 -5.79 6.32 -0.57
CA LEU A 146 -5.66 5.01 0.05
C LEU A 146 -4.79 4.13 -0.84
#